data_AF-A0A9W6T3V4-F1
#
_entry.id   AF-A0A9W6T3V4-F1
#
_cell.length_a   1.000
_cell.length_b   1.000
_cell.length_c   1.000
_cell.angle_alpha   90.00
_cell.angle_beta   90.00
_cell.angle_gamma   90.00
#
_symmetry.space_group_name_H-M   'P 1'
#
loop_
_entity.id
_entity.type
_entity.pdbx_description
1 polymer ?
#
loop_
_entity_poly.entity_id
_entity_poly.type
_entity_poly.pdbx_seq_one_letter_code
_entity_poly.pdbx_strand_id
1 'polypeptide(L)'
;MLPSIPPEVSEALSQLLSGLSSANNSIRSAAEESLNKEWCKKDRIDVLLMFLALSAAQGSPDTVRQFAAVLFRRLAIKSPNEQGYSVTARQIDHVSHSAKIEIRNTLLQGFMSQQSNNVRHKIADAIAEISKNTSTEWPELLPTIFSSSTNSDPSFRESAFRIITTSPEIISSHHLEDSLKMFHSGFEDQNDDSSFTKLIKFITKIIRKR
;
A
#
# COMPACT_ATOMS: atom_id res chain seq x y z
N MET A 1 -17.10 -7.76 -14.14
CA MET A 1 -17.14 -6.30 -14.26
C MET A 1 -17.50 -5.78 -12.88
N LEU A 2 -16.56 -5.15 -12.17
CA LEU A 2 -16.92 -4.55 -10.88
C LEU A 2 -17.78 -3.32 -11.11
N PRO A 3 -18.63 -2.96 -10.15
CA PRO A 3 -19.19 -1.62 -10.15
C PRO A 3 -18.03 -0.63 -10.07
N SER A 4 -17.85 0.14 -11.15
CA SER A 4 -17.18 1.43 -11.07
C SER A 4 -17.72 2.15 -9.84
N ILE A 5 -16.86 2.75 -9.02
CA ILE A 5 -17.31 3.58 -7.90
C ILE A 5 -18.32 4.58 -8.47
N PRO A 6 -19.57 4.63 -7.96
CA PRO A 6 -20.57 5.54 -8.50
C PRO A 6 -20.05 6.97 -8.49
N PRO A 7 -20.31 7.78 -9.54
CA PRO A 7 -19.78 9.13 -9.64
C PRO A 7 -20.06 9.99 -8.41
N GLU A 8 -21.25 9.86 -7.83
CA GLU A 8 -21.68 10.60 -6.64
C GLU A 8 -20.86 10.21 -5.40
N VAL A 9 -20.53 8.91 -5.27
CA VAL A 9 -19.69 8.40 -4.18
C VAL A 9 -18.25 8.85 -4.37
N SER A 10 -17.74 8.83 -5.60
CA SER A 10 -16.41 9.32 -5.93
C SER A 10 -16.27 10.82 -5.65
N GLU A 11 -17.29 11.61 -5.96
CA GLU A 11 -17.32 13.05 -5.67
C GLU A 11 -17.32 13.30 -4.17
N ALA A 12 -18.19 12.63 -3.41
CA ALA A 12 -18.24 12.76 -1.96
C ALA A 12 -16.90 12.38 -1.29
N LEU A 13 -16.27 11.30 -1.74
CA LEU A 13 -14.95 10.88 -1.24
C LEU A 13 -13.82 11.84 -1.65
N SER A 14 -13.91 12.47 -2.81
CA SER A 14 -12.97 13.50 -3.25
C SER A 14 -13.07 14.75 -2.37
N GLN A 15 -14.30 15.18 -2.05
CA GLN A 15 -14.54 16.28 -1.12
C GLN A 15 -14.03 15.95 0.28
N LEU A 16 -14.27 14.72 0.76
CA LEU A 16 -13.73 14.22 2.02
C LEU A 16 -12.19 14.28 2.05
N LEU A 17 -11.53 13.78 1.01
CA LEU A 17 -10.07 13.76 0.90
C LEU A 17 -9.49 15.18 0.90
N SER A 18 -10.11 16.11 0.17
CA SER A 18 -9.78 17.53 0.18
C SER A 18 -9.90 18.11 1.60
N GLY A 19 -11.03 17.88 2.28
CA GLY A 19 -11.28 18.35 3.64
C GLY A 19 -10.24 17.84 4.64
N LEU A 20 -9.86 16.57 4.57
CA LEU A 20 -8.84 15.96 5.43
C LEU A 20 -7.44 16.56 5.20
N SER A 21 -7.17 17.09 4.01
CA SER A 21 -5.90 17.76 3.67
C SER A 21 -5.89 19.27 3.93
N SER A 22 -7.02 19.84 4.39
CA SER A 22 -7.18 21.28 4.58
C SER A 22 -6.32 21.82 5.72
N ALA A 23 -5.73 23.01 5.52
CA ALA A 23 -5.04 23.76 6.56
C ALA A 23 -6.01 24.37 7.60
N ASN A 24 -7.31 24.46 7.27
CA ASN A 24 -8.32 24.95 8.20
C ASN A 24 -8.73 23.84 9.17
N ASN A 25 -8.45 24.03 10.46
CA ASN A 25 -8.71 23.01 11.48
C ASN A 25 -10.19 22.62 11.60
N SER A 26 -11.12 23.56 11.41
CA SER A 26 -12.55 23.29 11.48
C SER A 26 -13.00 22.40 10.31
N ILE A 27 -12.52 22.68 9.09
CA ILE A 27 -12.80 21.85 7.91
C ILE A 27 -12.20 20.45 8.08
N ARG A 28 -10.94 20.38 8.53
CA ARG A 28 -10.25 19.12 8.76
C ARG A 28 -10.95 18.27 9.83
N SER A 29 -11.37 18.89 10.93
CA SER A 29 -12.07 18.19 12.02
C SER A 29 -13.44 17.66 11.57
N ALA A 30 -14.19 18.44 10.78
CA ALA A 30 -15.46 17.99 10.22
C ALA A 30 -15.28 16.82 9.24
N ALA A 31 -14.23 16.85 8.41
CA ALA A 31 -13.90 15.76 7.50
C ALA A 31 -13.44 14.49 8.27
N GLU A 32 -12.64 14.64 9.33
CA GLU A 32 -12.24 13.54 10.21
C GLU A 32 -13.47 12.90 10.90
N GLU A 33 -14.43 13.72 11.33
CA GLU A 33 -15.68 13.22 11.90
C GLU A 33 -16.50 12.43 10.88
N SER A 34 -16.71 12.96 9.67
CA SER A 34 -17.43 12.26 8.59
C SER A 34 -16.71 10.96 8.19
N LEU A 35 -15.38 10.98 8.05
CA LEU A 35 -14.58 9.78 7.78
C LEU A 35 -14.87 8.67 8.79
N ASN A 36 -14.88 8.99 10.09
CA ASN A 36 -15.07 8.01 11.15
C ASN A 36 -16.53 7.58 11.31
N LYS A 37 -17.48 8.51 11.21
CA LYS A 37 -18.91 8.27 11.47
C LYS A 37 -19.68 7.73 10.27
N GLU A 38 -19.19 7.92 9.06
CA GLU A 38 -19.90 7.55 7.84
C GLU A 38 -19.14 6.53 6.99
N TRP A 39 -17.83 6.71 6.81
CA TRP A 39 -17.07 5.95 5.81
C TRP A 39 -16.31 4.74 6.38
N CYS A 40 -15.83 4.81 7.62
CA CYS A 40 -15.19 3.70 8.31
C CYS A 40 -16.19 2.68 8.88
N LYS A 41 -17.23 2.33 8.11
CA LYS A 41 -18.26 1.33 8.45
C LYS A 41 -18.11 0.08 7.61
N LYS A 42 -18.59 -1.05 8.11
CA LYS A 42 -18.54 -2.34 7.40
C LYS A 42 -19.12 -2.31 5.99
N ASP A 43 -20.19 -1.55 5.75
CA ASP A 43 -20.86 -1.43 4.44
C ASP A 43 -20.17 -0.47 3.48
N ARG A 44 -19.24 0.38 3.96
CA ARG A 44 -18.56 1.41 3.15
C ARG A 44 -17.04 1.26 3.08
N ILE A 45 -16.44 0.40 3.90
CA ILE A 45 -14.99 0.25 3.97
C ILE A 45 -14.39 -0.22 2.64
N ASP A 46 -15.09 -1.09 1.91
CA ASP A 46 -14.69 -1.59 0.60
C ASP A 46 -14.52 -0.42 -0.39
N VAL A 47 -15.54 0.43 -0.52
CA VAL A 47 -15.51 1.56 -1.46
C VAL A 47 -14.52 2.64 -1.03
N LEU A 48 -14.37 2.88 0.28
CA LEU A 48 -13.39 3.82 0.82
C LEU A 48 -11.96 3.38 0.50
N LEU A 49 -11.59 2.14 0.80
CA LEU A 49 -10.25 1.63 0.55
C LEU A 49 -9.97 1.51 -0.96
N MET A 50 -10.97 1.14 -1.76
CA MET A 50 -10.86 1.17 -3.22
C MET A 50 -10.58 2.57 -3.76
N PHE A 51 -11.35 3.57 -3.32
CA PHE A 51 -11.18 4.96 -3.74
C PHE A 51 -9.79 5.50 -3.39
N LEU A 52 -9.30 5.21 -2.19
CA LEU A 52 -7.97 5.66 -1.77
C LEU A 52 -6.85 4.94 -2.54
N ALA A 53 -7.01 3.66 -2.86
CA ALA A 53 -6.07 2.93 -3.72
C ALA A 53 -6.03 3.54 -5.13
N LEU A 54 -7.20 3.84 -5.71
CA LEU A 54 -7.31 4.48 -7.03
C LEU A 54 -6.70 5.89 -7.03
N SER A 55 -6.99 6.69 -6.00
CA SER A 55 -6.44 8.04 -5.84
C SER A 55 -4.92 8.04 -5.66
N ALA A 56 -4.38 7.04 -4.95
CA ALA A 56 -2.94 6.84 -4.85
C ALA A 56 -2.32 6.47 -6.20
N ALA A 57 -2.93 5.56 -6.95
CA ALA A 57 -2.43 5.08 -8.23
C ALA A 57 -2.55 6.13 -9.35
N GLN A 58 -3.66 6.86 -9.42
CA GLN A 58 -4.06 7.64 -10.60
C GLN A 58 -4.48 9.09 -10.30
N GLY A 59 -4.57 9.48 -9.03
CA GLY A 59 -4.99 10.84 -8.65
C GLY A 59 -4.03 11.92 -9.15
N SER A 60 -4.42 13.18 -8.97
CA SER A 60 -3.60 14.35 -9.30
C SER A 60 -3.99 15.52 -8.40
N PRO A 61 -3.07 16.39 -7.98
CA PRO A 61 -1.61 16.33 -8.16
C PRO A 61 -0.92 15.32 -7.23
N ASP A 62 0.41 15.16 -7.34
CA ASP A 62 1.22 14.21 -6.55
C ASP A 62 1.04 14.30 -5.02
N THR A 63 0.66 15.46 -4.49
CA THR A 63 0.34 15.63 -3.06
C THR A 63 -0.91 14.84 -2.67
N VAL A 64 -1.96 14.85 -3.50
CA VAL A 64 -3.19 14.08 -3.29
C VAL A 64 -2.90 12.58 -3.30
N ARG A 65 -2.03 12.15 -4.21
CA ARG A 65 -1.66 10.74 -4.40
C ARG A 65 -0.88 10.20 -3.20
N GLN A 66 0.12 10.96 -2.74
CA GLN A 66 0.86 10.64 -1.52
C GLN A 66 -0.06 10.62 -0.30
N PHE A 67 -0.96 11.60 -0.18
CA PHE A 67 -1.90 11.67 0.93
C PHE A 67 -2.86 10.48 0.93
N ALA A 68 -3.44 10.13 -0.23
CA ALA A 68 -4.32 8.98 -0.40
C ALA A 68 -3.60 7.67 -0.04
N ALA A 69 -2.37 7.47 -0.50
CA ALA A 69 -1.58 6.28 -0.17
C ALA A 69 -1.30 6.15 1.35
N VAL A 70 -0.97 7.26 2.00
CA VAL A 70 -0.75 7.29 3.46
C VAL A 70 -2.05 7.01 4.20
N LEU A 71 -3.15 7.64 3.80
CA LEU A 71 -4.46 7.46 4.43
C LEU A 71 -4.97 6.02 4.23
N PHE A 72 -4.86 5.48 3.01
CA PHE A 72 -5.15 4.08 2.71
C PHE A 72 -4.43 3.16 3.68
N ARG A 73 -3.11 3.27 3.81
CA ARG A 73 -2.32 2.41 4.69
C ARG A 73 -2.76 2.53 6.15
N ARG A 74 -3.00 3.75 6.63
CA ARG A 74 -3.47 4.00 8.01
C ARG A 74 -4.83 3.36 8.28
N LEU A 75 -5.77 3.47 7.33
CA LEU A 75 -7.12 2.92 7.49
C LEU A 75 -7.14 1.41 7.32
N ALA A 76 -6.38 0.87 6.36
CA ALA A 76 -6.26 -0.56 6.10
C ALA A 76 -5.85 -1.35 7.35
N ILE A 77 -4.96 -0.79 8.19
CA ILE A 77 -4.50 -1.43 9.43
C ILE A 77 -5.24 -0.99 10.69
N LYS A 78 -6.10 0.02 10.60
CA LYS A 78 -6.87 0.47 11.75
C LYS A 78 -7.81 -0.66 12.18
N SER A 79 -7.97 -0.85 13.49
CA SER A 79 -8.97 -1.79 13.99
C SER A 79 -10.38 -1.27 13.67
N PRO A 80 -11.31 -2.13 13.24
CA PRO A 80 -12.70 -1.73 13.05
C PRO A 80 -13.29 -1.17 14.36
N ASN A 81 -14.06 -0.08 14.26
CA ASN A 81 -14.69 0.56 15.43
C ASN A 81 -15.95 -0.18 15.92
N GLU A 82 -16.45 -1.14 15.15
CA GLU A 82 -17.66 -1.91 15.46
C GLU A 82 -17.39 -2.98 16.53
N GLN A 83 -18.42 -3.31 17.31
CA GLN A 83 -18.34 -4.36 18.32
C GLN A 83 -18.18 -5.74 17.65
N GLY A 84 -17.40 -6.62 18.27
CA GLY A 84 -17.19 -8.00 17.80
C GLY A 84 -15.90 -8.25 17.01
N TYR A 85 -15.09 -7.21 16.77
CA TYR A 85 -13.76 -7.38 16.19
C TYR A 85 -12.67 -7.48 17.28
N SER A 86 -11.65 -8.31 17.03
CA SER A 86 -10.46 -8.35 17.87
C SER A 86 -9.74 -7.00 17.85
N VAL A 87 -9.06 -6.64 18.94
CA VAL A 87 -8.17 -5.46 18.97
C VAL A 87 -7.07 -5.52 17.91
N THR A 88 -6.69 -6.72 17.47
CA THR A 88 -5.69 -6.97 16.42
C THR A 88 -6.28 -7.06 15.01
N ALA A 89 -7.61 -6.98 14.87
CA ALA A 89 -8.27 -6.98 13.57
C ALA A 89 -7.86 -5.74 12.78
N ARG A 90 -7.79 -5.86 11.47
CA ARG A 90 -7.48 -4.76 10.56
C ARG A 90 -8.61 -4.63 9.55
N GLN A 91 -8.96 -3.40 9.16
CA GLN A 91 -10.01 -3.18 8.15
C GLN A 91 -9.79 -4.00 6.87
N ILE A 92 -8.54 -4.12 6.40
CA ILE A 92 -8.20 -4.89 5.19
C ILE A 92 -8.47 -6.40 5.32
N ASP A 93 -8.57 -6.92 6.55
CA ASP A 93 -8.90 -8.32 6.78
C ASP A 93 -10.41 -8.58 6.62
N HIS A 94 -11.23 -7.52 6.63
CA HIS A 94 -12.70 -7.57 6.61
C HIS A 94 -13.35 -6.97 5.36
N VAL A 95 -12.57 -6.47 4.40
CA VAL A 95 -13.10 -6.11 3.08
C VAL A 95 -13.56 -7.35 2.33
N SER A 96 -14.51 -7.21 1.40
CA SER A 96 -14.89 -8.32 0.52
C SER A 96 -13.71 -8.88 -0.27
N HIS A 97 -13.76 -10.17 -0.59
CA HIS A 97 -12.71 -10.82 -1.37
C HIS A 97 -12.50 -10.15 -2.74
N SER A 98 -13.59 -9.76 -3.41
CA SER A 98 -13.53 -9.01 -4.67
C SER A 98 -12.87 -7.65 -4.51
N ALA A 99 -13.23 -6.87 -3.48
CA ALA A 99 -12.61 -5.57 -3.25
C ALA A 99 -11.11 -5.72 -2.94
N LYS A 100 -10.73 -6.77 -2.19
CA LYS A 100 -9.33 -7.05 -1.85
C LYS A 100 -8.46 -7.30 -3.10
N ILE A 101 -8.92 -8.15 -4.02
CA ILE A 101 -8.21 -8.45 -5.28
C ILE A 101 -8.01 -7.17 -6.08
N GLU A 102 -9.04 -6.33 -6.16
CA GLU A 102 -9.02 -5.14 -6.98
C GLU A 102 -8.17 -4.01 -6.39
N ILE A 103 -8.19 -3.85 -5.06
CA ILE A 103 -7.28 -2.94 -4.35
C ILE A 103 -5.83 -3.34 -4.63
N ARG A 104 -5.55 -4.64 -4.54
CA ARG A 104 -4.22 -5.21 -4.82
C ARG A 104 -3.78 -4.94 -6.26
N ASN A 105 -4.64 -5.23 -7.23
CA ASN A 105 -4.38 -4.96 -8.65
C ASN A 105 -4.15 -3.47 -8.91
N THR A 106 -5.00 -2.60 -8.36
CA THR A 106 -4.89 -1.15 -8.50
C THR A 106 -3.58 -0.62 -7.94
N LEU A 107 -3.16 -1.11 -6.76
CA LEU A 107 -1.89 -0.70 -6.16
C LEU A 107 -0.69 -1.20 -6.96
N LEU A 108 -0.70 -2.44 -7.47
CA LEU A 108 0.38 -2.95 -8.33
C LEU A 108 0.45 -2.18 -9.66
N GLN A 109 -0.69 -1.88 -10.27
CA GLN A 109 -0.73 -1.05 -11.48
C GLN A 109 -0.17 0.35 -11.22
N GLY A 110 -0.59 1.01 -10.13
CA GLY A 110 -0.06 2.31 -9.74
C GLY A 110 1.43 2.28 -9.40
N PHE A 111 1.92 1.19 -8.81
CA PHE A 111 3.33 0.98 -8.53
C PHE A 111 4.15 0.85 -9.83
N MET A 112 3.63 0.10 -10.80
CA MET A 112 4.26 -0.20 -12.08
C MET A 112 4.16 0.91 -13.14
N SER A 113 3.29 1.90 -12.95
CA SER A 113 3.16 3.02 -13.88
C SER A 113 4.24 4.10 -13.68
N GLN A 114 4.23 5.12 -14.55
CA GLN A 114 5.10 6.29 -14.38
C GLN A 114 4.71 7.05 -13.11
N GLN A 115 5.65 7.18 -12.17
CA GLN A 115 5.45 7.83 -10.87
C GLN A 115 6.62 8.72 -10.47
N SER A 116 6.37 9.71 -9.63
CA SER A 116 7.44 10.29 -8.83
C SER A 116 7.90 9.30 -7.76
N ASN A 117 9.18 9.39 -7.36
CA ASN A 117 9.74 8.47 -6.37
C ASN A 117 8.96 8.54 -5.04
N ASN A 118 8.54 9.74 -4.63
CA ASN A 118 7.75 9.94 -3.41
C ASN A 118 6.40 9.21 -3.44
N VAL A 119 5.69 9.26 -4.57
CA VAL A 119 4.42 8.52 -4.71
C VAL A 119 4.67 7.02 -4.71
N ARG A 120 5.62 6.54 -5.50
CA ARG A 120 5.98 5.11 -5.59
C ARG A 120 6.34 4.54 -4.22
N HIS A 121 7.09 5.29 -3.43
CA HIS A 121 7.40 4.96 -2.04
C HIS A 121 6.19 4.80 -1.13
N LYS A 122 5.17 5.68 -1.24
CA LYS A 122 3.95 5.55 -0.43
C LYS A 122 3.09 4.37 -0.88
N ILE A 123 3.03 4.10 -2.19
CA ILE A 123 2.35 2.92 -2.73
C ILE A 123 3.07 1.63 -2.27
N ALA A 124 4.40 1.61 -2.31
CA ALA A 124 5.22 0.51 -1.79
C ALA A 124 4.95 0.23 -0.30
N ASP A 125 4.87 1.29 0.52
CA ASP A 125 4.50 1.15 1.95
C ASP A 125 3.09 0.55 2.12
N ALA A 126 2.13 0.93 1.26
CA ALA A 126 0.78 0.38 1.28
C ALA A 126 0.75 -1.09 0.88
N ILE A 127 1.44 -1.46 -0.20
CA ILE A 127 1.58 -2.84 -0.69
C ILE A 127 2.18 -3.74 0.40
N ALA A 128 3.30 -3.31 1.01
CA ALA A 128 3.99 -4.06 2.05
C ALA A 128 3.15 -4.23 3.32
N GLU A 129 2.18 -3.36 3.57
CA GLU A 129 1.32 -3.47 4.74
C GLU A 129 0.19 -4.48 4.52
N ILE A 130 -0.43 -4.44 3.34
CA ILE A 130 -1.55 -5.34 3.00
C ILE A 130 -1.09 -6.74 2.58
N SER A 131 0.19 -6.90 2.19
CA SER A 131 0.80 -8.22 1.92
C SER A 131 0.87 -9.11 3.15
N LYS A 132 0.88 -8.52 4.36
CA LYS A 132 0.88 -9.25 5.64
C LYS A 132 -0.43 -10.00 5.90
N ASN A 133 -1.49 -9.70 5.14
CA ASN A 133 -2.72 -10.49 5.20
C ASN A 133 -2.51 -11.83 4.47
N THR A 134 -2.41 -12.91 5.25
CA THR A 134 -2.24 -14.29 4.77
C THR A 134 -3.56 -15.00 4.44
N SER A 135 -4.71 -14.38 4.69
CA SER A 135 -6.03 -15.00 4.46
C SER A 135 -6.37 -15.16 2.98
N THR A 136 -5.60 -14.54 2.08
CA THR A 136 -5.86 -14.56 0.65
C THR A 136 -4.55 -14.44 -0.10
N GLU A 137 -4.27 -15.42 -0.94
CA GLU A 137 -3.09 -15.44 -1.81
C GLU A 137 -3.01 -14.19 -2.68
N TRP A 138 -1.79 -13.78 -3.00
CA TRP A 138 -1.50 -12.65 -3.88
C TRP A 138 -0.41 -13.03 -4.87
N PRO A 139 -0.75 -13.85 -5.89
CA PRO A 139 0.24 -14.46 -6.77
C PRO A 139 1.04 -13.45 -7.61
N GLU A 140 0.46 -12.27 -7.88
CA GLU A 140 1.10 -11.21 -8.69
C GLU A 140 2.17 -10.41 -7.91
N LEU A 141 2.16 -10.47 -6.58
CA LEU A 141 3.02 -9.62 -5.74
C LEU A 141 4.50 -9.93 -5.93
N LEU A 142 4.90 -11.19 -5.76
CA LEU A 142 6.30 -11.61 -5.85
C LEU A 142 6.90 -11.39 -7.26
N PRO A 143 6.23 -11.81 -8.36
CA PRO A 143 6.69 -11.49 -9.71
C PRO A 143 6.88 -9.98 -9.94
N THR A 144 5.97 -9.15 -9.41
CA THR A 144 6.08 -7.69 -9.51
C THR A 144 7.32 -7.18 -8.78
N ILE A 145 7.57 -7.65 -7.56
CA ILE A 145 8.76 -7.26 -6.78
C ILE A 145 10.05 -7.68 -7.49
N PHE A 146 10.13 -8.92 -7.99
CA PHE A 146 11.33 -9.40 -8.68
C PHE A 146 11.62 -8.60 -9.95
N SER A 147 10.62 -8.40 -10.81
CA SER A 147 10.79 -7.59 -12.03
C SER A 147 11.21 -6.14 -11.72
N SER A 148 10.73 -5.59 -10.59
CA SER A 148 11.06 -4.23 -10.17
C SER A 148 12.46 -4.12 -9.58
N SER A 149 12.94 -5.16 -8.90
CA SER A 149 14.27 -5.21 -8.31
C SER A 149 15.42 -5.19 -9.32
N THR A 150 15.14 -5.62 -10.55
CA THR A 150 16.10 -5.62 -11.68
C THR A 150 15.74 -4.58 -12.74
N ASN A 151 14.84 -3.65 -12.44
CA ASN A 151 14.41 -2.62 -13.38
C ASN A 151 15.54 -1.61 -13.67
N SER A 152 15.59 -1.06 -14.87
CA SER A 152 16.59 -0.05 -15.24
C SER A 152 16.43 1.27 -14.46
N ASP A 153 15.21 1.67 -14.09
CA ASP A 153 14.96 2.85 -13.26
C ASP A 153 15.25 2.54 -11.78
N PRO A 154 16.23 3.24 -11.15
CA PRO A 154 16.60 3.02 -9.75
C PRO A 154 15.44 3.14 -8.77
N SER A 155 14.45 4.00 -9.04
CA SER A 155 13.33 4.17 -8.12
C SER A 155 12.44 2.93 -8.02
N PHE A 156 12.37 2.09 -9.06
CA PHE A 156 11.71 0.79 -8.98
C PHE A 156 12.48 -0.19 -8.11
N ARG A 157 13.81 -0.29 -8.31
CA ARG A 157 14.67 -1.18 -7.53
C ARG A 157 14.62 -0.81 -6.05
N GLU A 158 14.79 0.48 -5.78
CA GLU A 158 14.69 1.09 -4.45
C GLU A 158 13.37 0.70 -3.75
N SER A 159 12.26 0.85 -4.47
CA SER A 159 10.92 0.61 -3.94
C SER A 159 10.61 -0.88 -3.77
N ALA A 160 11.17 -1.76 -4.61
CA ALA A 160 11.07 -3.21 -4.46
C ALA A 160 11.75 -3.67 -3.16
N PHE A 161 12.98 -3.21 -2.91
CA PHE A 161 13.68 -3.50 -1.65
C PHE A 161 12.96 -2.92 -0.45
N ARG A 162 12.36 -1.73 -0.57
CA ARG A 162 11.54 -1.14 0.49
C ARG A 162 10.36 -2.04 0.90
N ILE A 163 9.68 -2.67 -0.06
CA ILE A 163 8.58 -3.61 0.22
C ILE A 163 9.13 -4.79 1.03
N ILE A 164 10.22 -5.41 0.57
CA ILE A 164 10.84 -6.57 1.22
C ILE A 164 11.38 -6.25 2.62
N THR A 165 12.04 -5.10 2.82
CA THR A 165 12.51 -4.69 4.15
C THR A 165 11.34 -4.48 5.12
N THR A 166 10.22 -3.94 4.62
CA THR A 166 9.03 -3.67 5.42
C THR A 166 8.32 -4.97 5.80
N SER A 167 8.12 -5.87 4.84
CA SER A 167 7.43 -7.15 5.01
C SER A 167 8.29 -8.31 4.50
N PRO A 168 9.31 -8.74 5.28
CA PRO A 168 10.24 -9.79 4.87
C PRO A 168 9.56 -11.15 4.71
N GLU A 169 8.44 -11.37 5.42
CA GLU A 169 7.59 -12.54 5.31
C GLU A 169 6.98 -12.79 3.91
N ILE A 170 7.04 -11.81 3.00
CA ILE A 170 6.67 -12.01 1.58
C ILE A 170 7.59 -13.05 0.93
N ILE A 171 8.87 -13.11 1.33
CA ILE A 171 9.82 -14.09 0.79
C ILE A 171 9.59 -15.42 1.49
N SER A 172 9.03 -16.38 0.75
CA SER A 172 8.88 -17.75 1.19
C SER A 172 10.07 -18.61 0.75
N SER A 173 10.24 -19.77 1.41
CA SER A 173 11.28 -20.74 1.06
C SER A 173 11.19 -21.25 -0.37
N HIS A 174 10.02 -21.18 -1.00
CA HIS A 174 9.79 -21.63 -2.37
C HIS A 174 10.44 -20.72 -3.43
N HIS A 175 10.80 -19.49 -3.08
CA HIS A 175 11.40 -18.52 -4.00
C HIS A 175 12.83 -18.13 -3.59
N LEU A 176 13.52 -19.02 -2.88
CA LEU A 176 14.83 -18.71 -2.31
C LEU A 176 15.87 -18.35 -3.39
N GLU A 177 15.93 -19.09 -4.49
CA GLU A 177 16.88 -18.81 -5.58
C GLU A 177 16.65 -17.45 -6.23
N ASP A 178 15.41 -17.10 -6.54
CA ASP A 178 15.06 -15.81 -7.13
C ASP A 178 15.31 -14.67 -6.15
N SER A 179 15.04 -14.91 -4.87
CA SER A 179 15.35 -13.95 -3.80
C SER A 179 16.86 -13.73 -3.67
N LEU A 180 17.67 -14.79 -3.74
CA LEU A 180 19.13 -14.70 -3.70
C LEU A 180 19.67 -13.92 -4.91
N LYS A 181 19.14 -14.17 -6.12
CA LYS A 181 19.51 -13.40 -7.32
C LYS A 181 19.16 -11.91 -7.17
N MET A 182 17.96 -11.61 -6.68
CA MET A 182 17.54 -10.25 -6.37
C MET A 182 18.49 -9.59 -5.37
N PHE A 183 18.85 -10.27 -4.28
CA PHE A 183 19.77 -9.73 -3.28
C PHE A 183 21.16 -9.50 -3.83
N HIS A 184 21.70 -10.44 -4.60
CA HIS A 184 22.99 -10.29 -5.28
C HIS A 184 23.00 -9.06 -6.19
N SER A 185 21.98 -8.92 -7.04
CA SER A 185 21.84 -7.75 -7.92
C SER A 185 21.74 -6.44 -7.12
N GLY A 186 21.07 -6.45 -5.96
CA GLY A 186 20.98 -5.29 -5.08
C GLY A 186 22.29 -4.93 -4.38
N PHE A 187 23.15 -5.91 -4.12
CA PHE A 187 24.49 -5.68 -3.56
C PHE A 187 25.47 -5.08 -4.60
N GLU A 188 25.30 -5.43 -5.87
CA GLU A 188 26.17 -4.97 -6.96
C GLU A 188 25.76 -3.61 -7.55
N ASP A 189 24.58 -3.11 -7.19
CA ASP A 189 24.06 -1.83 -7.70
C ASP A 189 24.84 -0.64 -7.11
N GLN A 190 25.89 -0.23 -7.81
CA GLN A 190 26.77 0.88 -7.43
C GLN A 190 26.07 2.26 -7.44
N ASN A 191 24.87 2.36 -7.99
CA ASN A 191 24.14 3.63 -8.11
C ASN A 191 23.26 3.96 -6.90
N ASP A 192 23.12 3.05 -5.92
CA ASP A 192 22.16 3.24 -4.83
C ASP A 192 22.65 2.71 -3.47
N ASP A 193 23.42 3.54 -2.77
CA ASP A 193 23.82 3.36 -1.35
C ASP A 193 22.61 3.03 -0.43
N SER A 194 21.40 3.46 -0.84
CA SER A 194 20.16 3.20 -0.12
C SER A 194 19.69 1.74 -0.23
N SER A 195 19.93 1.07 -1.36
CA SER A 195 19.56 -0.32 -1.59
C SER A 195 20.42 -1.26 -0.76
N PHE A 196 21.74 -1.03 -0.72
CA PHE A 196 22.66 -1.73 0.16
C PHE A 196 22.29 -1.57 1.65
N THR A 197 22.02 -0.33 2.08
CA THR A 197 21.60 -0.03 3.45
C THR A 197 20.27 -0.71 3.83
N LYS A 198 19.31 -0.78 2.89
CA LYS A 198 18.02 -1.48 3.09
C LYS A 198 18.20 -2.98 3.20
N LEU A 199 19.13 -3.56 2.43
CA LEU A 199 19.50 -4.96 2.52
C LEU A 199 20.15 -5.31 3.86
N ILE A 200 21.08 -4.48 4.33
CA ILE A 200 21.67 -4.64 5.66
C ILE A 200 20.58 -4.58 6.74
N LYS A 201 19.64 -3.65 6.65
CA LYS A 201 18.49 -3.58 7.57
C LYS A 201 17.63 -4.85 7.51
N PHE A 202 17.40 -5.40 6.32
CA PHE A 202 16.67 -6.66 6.13
C PHE A 202 17.41 -7.83 6.79
N ILE A 203 18.71 -8.02 6.51
CA ILE A 203 19.53 -9.06 7.11
C ILE A 203 19.55 -8.93 8.64
N THR A 204 19.73 -7.72 9.15
CA THR A 204 19.71 -7.44 10.60
C THR A 204 18.36 -7.79 11.23
N LYS A 205 17.24 -7.51 10.54
CA LYS A 205 15.89 -7.82 11.02
C LYS A 205 15.58 -9.32 11.01
N ILE A 206 16.11 -10.07 10.03
CA ILE A 206 16.01 -11.54 10.01
C ILE A 206 16.82 -12.14 11.16
N ILE A 207 18.07 -11.69 11.35
CA ILE A 207 18.95 -12.19 12.41
C ILE A 207 18.34 -11.95 13.80
N ARG A 208 17.69 -10.79 14.03
CA ARG A 208 17.03 -10.48 15.32
C ARG A 208 15.73 -11.24 15.60
N LYS A 209 15.13 -11.91 14.61
CA LYS A 209 13.90 -12.71 14.77
C LYS A 209 14.18 -14.20 15.03
N ARG A 210 15.45 -14.63 15.07
CA ARG A 210 15.90 -15.94 15.54
C ARG A 210 16.55 -15.79 16.91
#